data_AF-R1EVA8-F1
#
_entry.id   AF-R1EVA8-F1
#
_cell.length_a   1.000
_cell.length_b   1.000
_cell.length_c   1.000
_cell.angle_alpha   90.00
_cell.angle_beta   90.00
_cell.angle_gamma   90.00
#
_symmetry.space_group_name_H-M   'P 1'
#
loop_
_entity.id
_entity.type
_entity.pdbx_description
1 polymer ?
#
loop_
_entity_poly.entity_id
_entity_poly.type
_entity_poly.pdbx_seq_one_letter_code
_entity_poly.pdbx_strand_id
1 'polypeptide(L)' 'MMVALRPQVLLLDEVTSACDGEATALVEALVAQAAVGAVWITHDTAQASRVATRIVEFQLVACDALC' A
#
# COMPACT_ATOMS: atom_id res chain seq x y z
N MET A 1 -12.73 10.21 4.87
CA MET A 1 -12.72 9.64 3.50
C MET A 1 -11.76 10.45 2.62
N MET A 2 -10.49 10.05 2.52
CA MET A 2 -9.45 10.82 1.82
C MET A 2 -9.65 10.84 0.29
N VAL A 3 -10.15 9.74 -0.28
CA VAL A 3 -10.49 9.62 -1.71
C VAL A 3 -11.55 10.64 -2.14
N ALA A 4 -12.51 10.96 -1.28
CA ALA A 4 -13.57 11.92 -1.58
C ALA A 4 -13.06 13.34 -1.81
N LEU A 5 -11.85 13.66 -1.34
CA LEU A 5 -11.22 14.97 -1.55
C LEU A 5 -10.59 15.11 -2.94
N ARG A 6 -10.65 14.07 -3.78
CA ARG A 6 -10.04 14.02 -5.12
C ARG A 6 -8.57 14.47 -5.13
N PRO A 7 -7.70 13.87 -4.29
CA PRO A 7 -6.30 14.19 -4.31
C PRO A 7 -5.66 13.76 -5.65
N GLN A 8 -4.52 14.35 -5.99
CA GLN A 8 -3.74 13.91 -7.15
C GLN A 8 -2.93 12.63 -6.85
N VAL A 9 -2.54 12.43 -5.59
CA VAL A 9 -1.79 11.27 -5.11
C VAL A 9 -2.27 10.86 -3.71
N LEU A 10 -2.33 9.56 -3.45
CA LEU A 10 -2.56 8.96 -2.13
C LEU A 10 -1.28 8.34 -1.58
N LEU A 11 -1.00 8.58 -0.30
CA LEU A 11 -0.02 7.82 0.47
C LEU A 11 -0.80 6.93 1.46
N LEU A 12 -0.63 5.62 1.33
CA LEU A 12 -1.37 4.61 2.08
C LEU A 12 -0.37 3.75 2.85
N ASP A 13 -0.22 4.04 4.15
CA ASP A 13 0.70 3.33 5.03
C ASP A 13 -0.04 2.31 5.88
N GLU A 14 0.18 1.01 5.60
CA GLU A 14 -0.44 -0.11 6.32
C GLU A 14 -1.98 0.02 6.45
N VAL A 15 -2.61 0.59 5.42
CA VAL A 15 -4.02 1.06 5.46
C VAL A 15 -5.04 -0.06 5.70
N THR A 16 -4.66 -1.32 5.44
CA THR A 16 -5.51 -2.50 5.66
C THR A 16 -5.07 -3.36 6.85
N SER A 17 -4.12 -2.90 7.68
CA SER A 17 -3.55 -3.71 8.77
C SER A 17 -4.57 -4.13 9.84
N ALA A 18 -5.63 -3.34 10.05
CA ALA A 18 -6.73 -3.67 10.96
C ALA A 18 -7.98 -4.26 10.26
N CYS A 19 -7.90 -4.50 8.94
CA CYS A 19 -9.00 -5.02 8.15
C CYS A 19 -8.99 -6.56 8.13
N ASP A 20 -10.18 -7.16 8.05
CA ASP A 20 -10.30 -8.55 7.62
C ASP A 20 -10.14 -8.67 6.09
N GLY A 21 -10.22 -9.89 5.57
CA GLY A 21 -10.00 -10.16 4.15
C GLY A 21 -11.04 -9.51 3.22
N GLU A 22 -12.31 -9.43 3.65
CA GLU A 22 -13.37 -8.82 2.85
C GLU A 22 -13.23 -7.29 2.81
N ALA A 23 -13.00 -6.68 3.97
CA ALA A 23 -12.75 -5.24 4.08
C ALA A 23 -11.47 -4.84 3.33
N THR A 24 -10.43 -5.66 3.39
CA THR A 24 -9.19 -5.46 2.62
C THR A 24 -9.49 -5.42 1.12
N ALA A 25 -10.18 -6.43 0.59
CA ALA A 25 -10.53 -6.48 -0.83
C ALA A 25 -11.37 -5.27 -1.27
N LEU A 26 -12.27 -4.78 -0.41
CA LEU A 26 -13.04 -3.58 -0.68
C LEU A 26 -12.15 -2.33 -0.78
N VAL A 27 -11.20 -2.15 0.14
CA VAL A 27 -10.27 -1.01 0.11
C VAL A 27 -9.39 -1.06 -1.14
N GLU A 28 -8.84 -2.24 -1.46
CA GLU A 28 -8.05 -2.46 -2.69
C GLU A 28 -8.85 -2.05 -3.94
N ALA A 29 -10.11 -2.49 -4.04
CA ALA A 29 -10.99 -2.15 -5.15
C ALA A 29 -11.33 -0.66 -5.24
N LEU A 30 -11.59 0.00 -4.09
CA LEU A 30 -11.89 1.43 -4.04
C LEU A 30 -10.72 2.29 -4.50
N VAL A 31 -9.49 1.95 -4.08
CA VAL A 31 -8.29 2.68 -4.51
C VAL A 31 -8.03 2.46 -5.99
N ALA A 32 -8.23 1.24 -6.51
CA ALA A 32 -8.12 0.96 -7.94
C ALA A 32 -9.12 1.76 -8.79
N GLN A 33 -10.36 1.90 -8.32
CA GLN A 33 -11.42 2.66 -9.02
C GLN A 33 -11.23 4.18 -8.97
N ALA A 34 -10.51 4.70 -7.97
CA ALA A 34 -10.32 6.13 -7.78
C ALA A 34 -9.45 6.80 -8.86
N ALA A 35 -8.78 6.01 -9.71
CA ALA A 35 -7.93 6.48 -10.82
C ALA A 35 -6.91 7.57 -10.40
N VAL A 36 -6.40 7.46 -9.17
CA VAL A 36 -5.45 8.38 -8.55
C VAL A 36 -4.09 7.70 -8.40
N GLY A 37 -2.99 8.45 -8.51
CA GLY A 37 -1.67 7.90 -8.19
C GLY A 37 -1.64 7.44 -6.73
N ALA A 38 -1.11 6.26 -6.44
CA ALA A 38 -1.02 5.75 -5.08
C ALA A 38 0.38 5.23 -4.77
N VAL A 39 0.88 5.58 -3.59
CA VAL A 39 2.03 4.93 -2.96
C VAL A 39 1.48 4.08 -1.82
N TRP A 40 1.57 2.76 -1.98
CA TRP A 40 1.08 1.79 -1.02
C TRP A 40 2.27 1.19 -0.27
N ILE A 41 2.25 1.29 1.06
CA ILE A 41 3.26 0.71 1.95
C ILE A 41 2.56 -0.43 2.70
N THR A 42 3.12 -1.62 2.56
CA THR A 42 2.60 -2.85 3.19
C THR A 42 3.74 -3.85 3.38
N HIS A 43 3.66 -4.62 4.45
CA HIS A 43 4.48 -5.82 4.65
C HIS A 43 3.90 -7.07 3.98
N ASP A 44 2.65 -7.03 3.49
CA ASP A 44 2.01 -8.13 2.76
C ASP A 44 2.41 -8.10 1.27
N THR A 45 3.33 -8.98 0.90
CA THR A 45 3.81 -9.13 -0.49
C THR A 45 2.72 -9.64 -1.44
N ALA A 46 1.75 -10.42 -0.96
CA ALA A 46 0.62 -10.88 -1.76
C ALA A 46 -0.33 -9.72 -2.06
N GLN A 47 -0.59 -8.84 -1.08
CA GLN A 47 -1.32 -7.59 -1.31
C GLN A 47 -0.58 -6.70 -2.30
N ALA A 48 0.72 -6.45 -2.10
CA ALA A 48 1.53 -5.64 -3.00
C ALA A 48 1.42 -6.14 -4.45
N SER A 49 1.45 -7.46 -4.66
CA SER A 49 1.31 -8.09 -5.97
C SER A 49 -0.07 -7.91 -6.60
N ARG A 50 -1.14 -7.81 -5.79
CA ARG A 50 -2.51 -7.56 -6.29
C ARG A 50 -2.77 -6.10 -6.65
N VAL A 51 -2.24 -5.16 -5.87
CA VAL A 51 -2.59 -3.73 -5.99
C VAL A 51 -1.62 -2.91 -6.82
N ALA A 52 -0.33 -3.30 -6.84
CA ALA A 52 0.71 -2.43 -7.35
C ALA A 52 0.92 -2.59 -8.87
N THR A 53 1.07 -1.46 -9.57
CA THR A 53 1.59 -1.44 -10.94
C THR A 53 3.11 -1.54 -10.97
N ARG A 54 3.77 -1.12 -9.89
CA ARG A 54 5.22 -1.19 -9.68
C ARG A 54 5.51 -1.49 -8.22
N ILE A 55 6.42 -2.42 -7.97
CA ILE A 55 6.83 -2.82 -6.64
C ILE A 55 8.26 -2.33 -6.39
N VAL A 56 8.48 -1.72 -5.22
CA VAL A 56 9.81 -1.34 -4.72
C VAL A 56 9.97 -2.05 -3.38
N GLU A 57 11.00 -2.87 -3.27
CA GLU A 57 11.31 -3.60 -2.05
C GLU A 57 12.47 -2.93 -1.32
N PHE A 58 12.28 -2.66 -0.03
CA PHE A 58 13.35 -2.17 0.84
C PHE A 58 13.94 -3.36 1.60
N GLN A 59 15.24 -3.57 1.46
CA GLN A 59 15.97 -4.54 2.26
C GLN A 59 16.77 -3.80 3.33
N LEU A 60 16.60 -4.24 4.58
CA LEU A 60 17.51 -3.83 5.65
C LEU A 60 18.85 -4.51 5.39
N VAL A 61 19.86 -3.71 5.07
CA VAL A 61 21.24 -4.18 5.09
C VAL A 61 21.67 -4.14 6.55
N ALA A 62 22.05 -5.28 7.12
CA ALA A 62 22.62 -5.29 8.45
C ALA A 62 23.89 -4.42 8.44
N CYS A 63 24.02 -3.51 9.41
CA CYS A 63 25.34 -3.00 9.78
C CYS A 63 26.10 -4.21 10.32
N ASP A 64 27.10 -4.68 9.59
CA ASP A 64 28.14 -5.49 10.20
C ASP A 64 28.74 -4.70 11.37
N ALA A 65 29.28 -5.41 12.38
CA ALA A 65 29.69 -4.90 13.70
C ALA A 65 30.85 -3.85 13.73
N LEU A 66 30.97 -3.03 12.70
CA LEU A 66 31.85 -1.87 12.56
C LEU A 66 31.07 -0.54 12.54
N CYS A 67 29.75 -0.59 12.79
CA CYS A 67 28.95 0.49 13.36
C CYS A 67 28.83 0.24 14.88
#